data_AF-A0A4R2RQJ0-F1
#
_entry.id   AF-A0A4R2RQJ0-F1
#
_cell.length_a   1.000
_cell.length_b   1.000
_cell.length_c   1.000
_cell.angle_alpha   90.00
_cell.angle_beta   90.00
_cell.angle_gamma   90.00
#
_symmetry.space_group_name_H-M   'P 1'
#
loop_
_entity.id
_entity.type
_entity.pdbx_description
1 polymer ?
#
loop_
_entity_poly.entity_id
_entity_poly.type
_entity_poly.pdbx_seq_one_letter_code
_entity_poly.pdbx_strand_id
1 'polypeptide(L)'
;MLNEAELAIRAAHLAKEVQGSLQVLCVASIIAITDKILPESVKKMLLEVLRMTDIEKWLREEGREEGRVEGRMEGRVEGREEGREEGKEMVAIAALKEGLPPETVARFTGIPIDKIRKIASTHLPQ
;
A
#
# COMPACT_ATOMS: atom_id res chain seq x y z
N MET A 1 15.90 38.68 -3.41
CA MET A 1 14.64 38.30 -2.74
C MET A 1 14.68 36.81 -2.52
N LEU A 2 14.27 36.31 -1.36
CA LEU A 2 14.19 34.86 -1.13
C LEU A 2 13.08 34.27 -2.01
N ASN A 3 13.30 33.09 -2.57
CA ASN A 3 12.24 32.36 -3.26
C ASN A 3 11.33 31.65 -2.24
N GLU A 4 10.18 31.14 -2.70
CA GLU A 4 9.17 30.50 -1.85
C GLU A 4 9.72 29.29 -1.07
N ALA A 5 10.62 28.53 -1.69
CA ALA A 5 11.26 27.37 -1.05
C ALA A 5 12.20 27.79 0.09
N GLU A 6 13.04 28.79 -0.14
CA GLU A 6 13.94 29.35 0.87
C GLU A 6 13.16 29.97 2.05
N LEU A 7 12.06 30.65 1.75
CA LEU A 7 11.16 31.20 2.77
C LEU A 7 10.55 30.10 3.64
N ALA A 8 10.06 29.01 3.03
CA ALA A 8 9.47 27.90 3.75
C ALA A 8 10.48 27.20 4.67
N ILE A 9 11.71 26.96 4.18
CA ILE A 9 12.79 26.37 4.98
C ILE A 9 13.14 27.26 6.16
N ARG A 10 13.27 28.57 5.94
CA ARG A 10 13.57 29.51 7.02
C ARG A 10 12.43 29.58 8.04
N ALA A 11 11.18 29.55 7.58
CA ALA A 11 10.01 29.51 8.46
C ALA A 11 10.00 28.24 9.31
N ALA A 12 10.36 27.08 8.74
CA ALA A 12 10.46 25.82 9.48
C ALA A 12 11.55 25.85 10.56
N HIS A 13 12.70 26.46 10.27
CA HIS A 13 13.75 26.67 11.28
C HIS A 13 13.28 27.54 12.45
N LEU A 14 12.63 28.68 12.15
CA LEU A 14 12.07 29.55 13.18
C LEU A 14 10.98 28.85 13.99
N ALA A 15 10.14 28.05 13.33
CA ALA A 15 9.10 27.28 14.00
C ALA A 15 9.67 26.33 15.05
N LYS A 16 10.87 25.77 14.85
CA LYS A 16 11.53 24.90 15.86
C LYS A 16 11.95 25.65 17.12
N GLU A 17 12.19 26.95 17.05
CA GLU A 17 12.60 27.76 18.19
C GLU A 17 11.39 28.18 19.06
N VAL A 18 10.18 28.06 18.51
CA VAL A 18 8.94 28.33 19.25
C VAL A 18 8.77 27.28 20.36
N GLN A 19 8.39 27.73 21.54
CA GLN A 19 8.20 26.86 22.71
C GLN A 19 6.72 26.49 22.91
N GLY A 20 6.50 25.31 23.49
CA GLY A 20 5.17 24.85 23.89
C GLY A 20 4.26 24.46 22.72
N SER A 21 2.95 24.51 22.94
CA SER A 21 1.93 24.07 21.97
C SER A 21 1.92 24.88 20.67
N LEU A 22 2.45 26.10 20.67
CA LEU A 22 2.56 26.94 19.49
C LEU A 22 3.55 26.39 18.46
N GLN A 23 4.59 25.67 18.91
CA GLN A 23 5.57 25.04 18.02
C GLN A 23 4.89 24.08 17.04
N VAL A 24 4.03 23.21 17.58
CA VAL A 24 3.27 22.21 16.81
C VAL A 24 2.35 22.89 15.82
N LEU A 25 1.64 23.94 16.24
CA LEU A 25 0.73 24.68 15.37
C LEU A 25 1.47 25.37 14.22
N CYS A 26 2.60 26.01 14.49
CA CYS A 26 3.44 26.66 13.47
C CYS A 26 3.96 25.66 12.46
N VAL A 27 4.50 24.53 12.91
CA VAL A 27 5.00 23.49 12.01
C VAL A 27 3.88 22.88 11.18
N ALA A 28 2.75 22.53 11.80
CA ALA A 28 1.59 21.96 11.10
C ALA A 28 1.06 22.90 10.01
N SER A 29 0.99 24.20 10.31
CA SER A 29 0.57 25.22 9.35
C SER A 29 1.53 25.33 8.17
N ILE A 30 2.85 25.31 8.44
CA ILE A 30 3.87 25.31 7.38
C ILE A 30 3.72 24.07 6.51
N ILE A 31 3.60 22.86 7.09
CA ILE A 31 3.41 21.62 6.32
C ILE A 31 2.15 21.69 5.47
N ALA A 32 1.01 22.05 6.06
CA ALA A 32 -0.29 22.09 5.36
C ALA A 32 -0.32 23.07 4.18
N ILE A 33 0.33 24.23 4.32
CA ILE A 33 0.43 25.22 3.26
C ILE A 33 1.43 24.77 2.19
N THR A 34 2.58 24.24 2.62
CA THR A 34 3.67 23.89 1.71
C THR A 34 3.39 22.62 0.89
N ASP A 35 2.58 21.70 1.39
CA ASP A 35 2.24 20.45 0.69
C ASP A 35 1.60 20.70 -0.69
N LYS A 36 0.72 21.71 -0.81
CA LYS A 36 0.02 22.00 -2.07
C LYS A 36 0.77 22.94 -3.01
N ILE A 37 1.78 23.64 -2.49
CA ILE A 37 2.41 24.77 -3.18
C ILE A 37 3.84 24.44 -3.61
N LEU A 38 4.58 23.66 -2.81
CA LEU A 38 6.00 23.45 -3.02
C LEU A 38 6.33 22.14 -3.74
N PRO A 39 7.41 22.12 -4.54
CA PRO A 39 7.86 20.90 -5.21
C PRO A 39 8.37 19.86 -4.22
N GLU A 40 8.31 18.59 -4.63
CA GLU A 40 8.66 17.43 -3.80
C GLU A 40 10.06 17.51 -3.18
N SER A 41 11.02 18.09 -3.91
CA SER A 41 12.38 18.32 -3.40
C SER A 41 12.41 19.21 -2.15
N VAL A 42 11.52 20.22 -2.08
CA VAL A 42 11.44 21.15 -0.96
C VAL A 42 10.69 20.54 0.21
N LYS A 43 9.67 19.72 -0.05
CA LYS A 43 9.00 18.94 1.00
C LYS A 43 9.98 18.03 1.74
N LYS A 44 10.88 17.36 1.01
CA LYS A 44 11.94 16.53 1.61
C LYS A 44 12.89 17.34 2.50
N MET A 45 13.31 18.52 2.04
CA MET A 45 14.13 19.43 2.85
C MET A 45 13.40 19.91 4.10
N LEU A 46 12.11 20.26 3.99
CA LEU A 46 11.29 20.65 5.14
C LEU A 46 11.18 19.53 6.17
N LEU A 47 10.89 18.30 5.73
CA LEU A 47 10.86 17.14 6.62
C LEU A 47 12.21 16.90 7.30
N GLU A 48 13.32 17.14 6.60
CA GLU A 48 14.66 17.07 7.19
C GLU A 48 14.89 18.13 8.27
N VAL A 49 14.49 19.38 8.02
CA VAL A 49 14.56 20.46 9.02
C VAL A 49 13.76 20.09 10.27
N LEU A 50 12.58 19.51 10.08
CA LEU A 50 11.67 19.11 11.15
C LEU A 50 12.09 17.81 11.89
N ARG A 51 13.20 17.18 11.51
CA ARG A 51 13.72 16.02 12.24
C ARG A 51 13.94 16.32 13.72
N MET A 52 13.75 15.27 14.52
CA MET A 52 13.89 15.27 15.98
C MET A 52 12.89 16.17 16.73
N THR A 53 11.85 16.65 16.05
CA THR A 53 10.69 17.30 16.68
C THR A 53 9.65 16.25 17.05
N ASP A 54 8.78 16.56 18.02
CA ASP A 54 7.72 15.62 18.42
C ASP A 54 6.65 15.44 17.33
N ILE A 55 6.44 16.47 16.49
CA ILE A 55 5.55 16.37 15.34
C ILE A 55 6.09 15.40 14.27
N GLU A 56 7.41 15.35 14.04
CA GLU A 56 7.98 14.37 13.10
C GLU A 56 7.83 12.93 13.60
N LYS A 57 7.99 12.69 14.91
CA LYS A 57 7.74 11.38 15.52
C LYS A 57 6.29 10.97 15.31
N TRP A 58 5.35 11.86 15.61
CA TRP A 58 3.93 11.61 15.47
C TRP A 58 3.55 11.28 14.01
N LEU A 59 4.00 12.10 13.04
CA LEU A 59 3.78 11.84 11.62
C LEU A 59 4.34 10.49 11.16
N ARG A 60 5.51 10.08 11.68
CA ARG A 60 6.09 8.76 11.37
C ARG A 60 5.32 7.61 11.99
N GLU A 61 4.84 7.78 13.21
CA GLU A 61 4.05 6.77 13.90
C GLU A 61 2.70 6.55 13.20
N GLU A 62 1.99 7.63 12.89
CA GLU A 62 0.72 7.62 12.16
C GLU A 62 0.89 6.98 10.78
N GLY A 63 1.86 7.45 9.97
CA GLY A 63 2.12 6.87 8.65
C GLY A 63 2.54 5.39 8.70
N ARG A 64 3.26 4.96 9.75
CA ARG A 64 3.59 3.54 9.95
C ARG A 64 2.36 2.73 10.35
N GLU A 65 1.45 3.32 11.11
CA GLU A 65 0.22 2.67 11.51
C GLU A 65 -0.73 2.48 10.34
N GLU A 66 -0.98 3.53 9.57
CA GLU A 66 -1.77 3.49 8.34
C GLU A 66 -1.19 2.46 7.37
N GLY A 67 0.09 2.53 7.04
CA GLY A 67 0.72 1.60 6.10
C GLY A 67 0.67 0.13 6.58
N ARG A 68 0.68 -0.13 7.89
CA ARG A 68 0.50 -1.49 8.43
C ARG A 68 -0.94 -1.96 8.33
N VAL A 69 -1.90 -1.08 8.56
CA VAL A 69 -3.33 -1.37 8.47
C VAL A 69 -3.70 -1.67 7.03
N GLU A 70 -3.31 -0.80 6.10
CA GLU A 70 -3.53 -0.97 4.66
C GLU A 70 -2.86 -2.25 4.15
N GLY A 71 -1.56 -2.42 4.40
CA GLY A 71 -0.84 -3.61 3.92
C GLY A 71 -1.39 -4.92 4.50
N ARG A 72 -1.93 -4.92 5.73
CA ARG A 72 -2.62 -6.09 6.30
C ARG A 72 -3.97 -6.34 5.62
N MET A 73 -4.73 -5.29 5.32
CA MET A 73 -6.01 -5.43 4.63
C MET A 73 -5.81 -5.95 3.21
N GLU A 74 -4.93 -5.33 2.44
CA GLU A 74 -4.59 -5.73 1.07
C GLU A 74 -4.09 -7.17 1.04
N GLY A 75 -3.07 -7.50 1.84
CA GLY A 75 -2.51 -8.85 1.87
C GLY A 75 -3.51 -9.93 2.32
N ARG A 76 -4.51 -9.58 3.16
CA ARG A 76 -5.59 -10.50 3.53
C ARG A 76 -6.59 -10.72 2.38
N VAL A 77 -6.88 -9.69 1.61
CA VAL A 77 -7.79 -9.78 0.46
C VAL A 77 -7.14 -10.60 -0.65
N GLU A 78 -5.91 -10.23 -1.05
CA GLU A 78 -5.15 -10.92 -2.08
C GLU A 78 -4.91 -12.39 -1.70
N GLY A 79 -4.39 -12.66 -0.50
CA GLY A 79 -4.14 -14.04 -0.07
C GLY A 79 -5.41 -14.90 0.03
N ARG A 80 -6.58 -14.31 0.27
CA ARG A 80 -7.86 -15.04 0.28
C ARG A 80 -8.32 -15.35 -1.15
N GLU A 81 -8.11 -14.44 -2.09
CA GLU A 81 -8.45 -14.63 -3.50
C GLU A 81 -7.52 -15.68 -4.13
N GLU A 82 -6.21 -15.51 -3.99
CA GLU A 82 -5.20 -16.46 -4.47
C GLU A 82 -5.45 -17.87 -3.89
N GLY A 83 -5.61 -17.99 -2.57
CA GLY A 83 -5.88 -19.29 -1.95
C GLY A 83 -7.20 -19.93 -2.39
N ARG A 84 -8.21 -19.13 -2.77
CA ARG A 84 -9.48 -19.64 -3.34
C ARG A 84 -9.28 -20.12 -4.77
N GLU A 85 -8.49 -19.42 -5.57
CA GLU A 85 -8.18 -19.84 -6.94
C GLU A 85 -7.32 -21.11 -6.96
N GLU A 86 -6.22 -21.13 -6.20
CA GLU A 86 -5.35 -22.30 -6.03
C GLU A 86 -6.14 -23.50 -5.51
N GLY A 87 -7.01 -23.30 -4.52
CA GLY A 87 -7.89 -24.34 -3.98
C GLY A 87 -8.82 -24.92 -5.04
N LYS A 88 -9.44 -24.08 -5.88
CA LYS A 88 -10.30 -24.54 -6.99
C LYS A 88 -9.50 -25.31 -8.04
N GLU A 89 -8.28 -24.87 -8.36
CA GLU A 89 -7.41 -25.56 -9.32
C GLU A 89 -6.96 -26.92 -8.81
N MET A 90 -6.56 -27.03 -7.54
CA MET A 90 -6.21 -28.31 -6.91
C MET A 90 -7.37 -29.31 -6.97
N VAL A 91 -8.60 -28.86 -6.65
CA VAL A 91 -9.80 -29.70 -6.75
C VAL A 91 -10.08 -30.11 -8.21
N ALA A 92 -9.90 -29.19 -9.17
CA ALA A 92 -10.07 -29.49 -10.58
C ALA A 92 -9.08 -30.56 -11.06
N ILE A 93 -7.80 -30.44 -10.70
CA ILE A 93 -6.75 -31.41 -11.05
C ILE A 93 -7.10 -32.79 -10.46
N ALA A 94 -7.49 -32.85 -9.18
CA ALA A 94 -7.86 -34.10 -8.53
C ALA A 94 -9.05 -34.76 -9.24
N ALA A 95 -10.11 -34.00 -9.52
CA ALA A 95 -11.30 -34.53 -10.21
C ALA A 95 -10.99 -35.04 -11.63
N LEU A 96 -10.13 -34.34 -12.38
CA LEU A 96 -9.69 -34.77 -13.70
C LEU A 96 -8.87 -36.07 -13.64
N LYS A 97 -8.01 -36.24 -12.63
CA LYS A 97 -7.23 -37.48 -12.41
C LYS A 97 -8.12 -38.67 -12.05
N GLU A 98 -9.23 -38.43 -11.36
CA GLU A 98 -10.27 -39.43 -11.08
C GLU A 98 -11.16 -39.74 -12.31
N GLY A 99 -10.87 -39.14 -13.47
CA GLY A 99 -11.56 -39.41 -14.73
C GLY A 99 -12.89 -38.66 -14.90
N LEU A 100 -13.17 -37.64 -14.07
CA LEU A 100 -14.35 -36.81 -14.28
C LEU A 100 -14.22 -36.00 -15.59
N PRO A 101 -15.30 -35.89 -16.40
CA PRO A 101 -15.26 -35.11 -17.63
C PRO A 101 -14.93 -33.62 -17.37
N PRO A 102 -14.10 -32.98 -18.20
CA PRO A 102 -13.76 -31.56 -18.10
C PRO A 102 -14.97 -30.63 -17.95
N GLU A 103 -16.07 -30.93 -18.65
CA GLU A 103 -17.32 -30.17 -18.60
C GLU A 103 -17.98 -30.24 -17.21
N THR A 104 -17.92 -31.42 -16.57
CA THR A 104 -18.42 -31.62 -15.20
C THR A 104 -17.56 -30.89 -14.18
N VAL A 105 -16.23 -30.94 -14.35
CA VAL A 105 -15.28 -30.25 -13.48
C VAL A 105 -15.44 -28.73 -13.57
N ALA A 106 -15.57 -28.19 -14.79
CA ALA A 106 -15.83 -26.76 -15.02
C ALA A 106 -17.12 -26.30 -14.32
N ARG A 107 -18.21 -27.08 -14.44
CA ARG A 107 -19.49 -26.78 -13.81
C ARG A 107 -19.40 -26.74 -12.28
N PHE A 108 -18.67 -27.66 -11.64
CA PHE A 108 -18.59 -27.72 -10.18
C PHE A 108 -17.58 -26.75 -9.57
N THR A 109 -16.46 -26.51 -10.23
CA THR A 109 -15.41 -25.60 -9.74
C THR A 109 -15.69 -24.13 -10.09
N GLY A 110 -16.57 -23.90 -11.07
CA GLY A 110 -16.83 -22.57 -11.63
C GLY A 110 -15.64 -22.01 -12.41
N ILE A 111 -14.66 -22.86 -12.76
CA ILE A 111 -13.54 -22.49 -13.62
C ILE A 111 -13.99 -22.58 -15.09
N PRO A 112 -13.65 -21.60 -15.96
CA PRO A 112 -13.95 -21.66 -17.37
C PRO A 112 -13.43 -22.94 -18.04
N ILE A 113 -14.23 -23.54 -18.93
CA ILE A 113 -13.91 -24.82 -19.57
C ILE A 113 -12.58 -24.79 -20.32
N ASP A 114 -12.22 -23.67 -20.94
CA ASP A 114 -10.94 -23.51 -21.63
C ASP A 114 -9.74 -23.61 -20.67
N LYS A 115 -9.89 -23.08 -19.46
CA LYS A 115 -8.86 -23.18 -18.40
C LYS A 115 -8.79 -24.62 -17.87
N ILE A 116 -9.92 -25.29 -17.66
CA ILE A 116 -9.95 -26.72 -17.29
C ILE A 116 -9.27 -27.60 -18.34
N ARG A 117 -9.54 -27.37 -19.63
CA ARG A 117 -8.91 -28.11 -20.73
C ARG A 117 -7.40 -27.91 -20.79
N LYS A 118 -6.93 -26.68 -20.54
CA LYS A 118 -5.49 -26.41 -20.36
C LYS A 118 -4.91 -27.20 -19.18
N ILE A 119 -5.56 -27.14 -18.01
CA ILE A 119 -5.13 -27.89 -16.82
C ILE A 119 -5.01 -29.39 -17.13
N ALA A 120 -6.02 -29.97 -17.80
CA ALA A 120 -6.02 -31.36 -18.22
C ALA A 120 -4.83 -31.70 -19.13
N SER A 121 -4.57 -30.87 -20.15
CA SER A 121 -3.44 -31.09 -21.08
C SER A 121 -2.06 -30.99 -20.43
N THR A 122 -1.94 -30.26 -19.32
CA THR A 122 -0.68 -30.06 -18.60
C THR A 122 -0.43 -31.12 -17.53
N HIS A 123 -1.48 -31.68 -16.91
CA HIS A 123 -1.37 -32.49 -15.69
C HIS A 123 -1.82 -33.95 -15.85
N LEU A 124 -2.41 -34.33 -16.98
CA LEU A 124 -2.76 -35.71 -17.29
C LEU A 124 -1.77 -36.28 -18.32
N PRO A 125 -1.23 -37.50 -18.11
CA PRO A 125 -0.47 -38.20 -19.15
C PRO A 125 -1.40 -38.52 -20.33
N GLN A 126 -0.87 -38.42 -21.55
CA GLN A 126 -1.60 -38.78 -22.78
C GLN A 126 -1.78 -40.30 -22.90
#